data_AF-A0A960X9B5-F1
#
_entry.id   AF-A0A960X9B5-F1
#
_cell.length_a   1.000
_cell.length_b   1.000
_cell.length_c   1.000
_cell.angle_alpha   90.00
_cell.angle_beta   90.00
_cell.angle_gamma   90.00
#
_symmetry.space_group_name_H-M   'P 1'
#
loop_
_entity.id
_entity.type
_entity.pdbx_description
1 polymer ?
#
loop_
_entity_poly.entity_id
_entity_poly.type
_entity_poly.pdbx_seq_one_letter_code
_entity_poly.pdbx_strand_id
1 'polypeptide(L)'
;MKPVLWIVFVCLVVGSALLFYIDRLNQLTQLRLEIPQHVKELKIVQEENEALQYEIDRFESPIYLMELLKKPEYSHLKFPRKSEVIVIEEAKP
;
A
#
# COMPACT_ATOMS: atom_id res chain seq x y z
N MET A 1 -62.94 8.51 -1.33
CA MET A 1 -61.90 7.62 -0.75
C MET A 1 -60.75 7.28 -1.71
N LYS A 2 -60.98 7.06 -3.01
CA LYS A 2 -59.91 6.81 -4.00
C LYS A 2 -58.76 7.85 -4.08
N PRO A 3 -59.01 9.19 -4.02
CA PRO A 3 -57.92 10.17 -4.18
C PRO A 3 -56.98 10.23 -2.96
N VAL A 4 -57.50 9.98 -1.75
CA VAL A 4 -56.71 9.98 -0.52
C VAL A 4 -55.74 8.79 -0.49
N LEU A 5 -56.21 7.61 -0.92
CA LEU A 5 -55.39 6.40 -1.02
C LEU A 5 -54.22 6.58 -2.02
N TRP A 6 -54.48 7.28 -3.12
CA TRP A 6 -53.44 7.57 -4.12
C TRP A 6 -52.38 8.54 -3.60
N ILE A 7 -52.78 9.58 -2.86
CA ILE A 7 -51.83 10.52 -2.21
C ILE A 7 -50.93 9.78 -1.23
N VAL A 8 -51.49 8.90 -0.40
CA VAL A 8 -50.71 8.09 0.56
C VAL A 8 -49.72 7.18 -0.18
N PHE A 9 -50.13 6.55 -1.27
CA PHE A 9 -49.26 5.72 -2.10
C PHE A 9 -48.10 6.52 -2.68
N VAL A 10 -48.37 7.71 -3.25
CA VAL A 10 -47.32 8.59 -3.77
C VAL A 10 -46.36 9.03 -2.66
N CYS A 11 -46.86 9.40 -1.48
CA CYS A 11 -46.01 9.75 -0.35
C CYS A 11 -45.12 8.59 0.10
N LEU A 12 -45.61 7.35 0.12
CA LEU A 12 -44.82 6.17 0.46
C LEU A 12 -43.71 5.91 -0.58
N VAL A 13 -44.03 6.00 -1.87
CA VAL A 13 -43.05 5.82 -2.94
C VAL A 13 -41.98 6.90 -2.87
N VAL A 14 -42.37 8.17 -2.78
CA VAL A 14 -41.42 9.30 -2.67
C VAL A 14 -40.59 9.21 -1.40
N GLY A 15 -41.20 8.87 -0.26
CA GLY A 15 -40.48 8.67 1.00
C GLY A 15 -39.45 7.54 0.90
N SER A 16 -39.82 6.41 0.31
CA SER A 16 -38.89 5.29 0.10
C SER A 16 -37.74 5.65 -0.84
N ALA A 17 -38.01 6.39 -1.92
CA ALA A 17 -37.00 6.84 -2.87
C ALA A 17 -36.02 7.83 -2.20
N LEU A 18 -36.52 8.72 -1.35
CA LEU A 18 -35.69 9.65 -0.59
C LEU A 18 -34.79 8.92 0.42
N LEU A 19 -35.33 7.94 1.14
CA LEU A 19 -34.52 7.13 2.07
C LEU A 19 -33.42 6.37 1.32
N PHE A 20 -33.74 5.78 0.18
CA PHE A 20 -32.74 5.10 -0.66
C PHE A 20 -31.67 6.07 -1.17
N TYR A 21 -32.06 7.28 -1.57
CA TYR A 21 -31.13 8.30 -2.02
C TYR A 21 -30.19 8.77 -0.90
N ILE A 22 -30.71 8.98 0.31
CA ILE A 22 -29.90 9.34 1.48
C ILE A 22 -28.91 8.21 1.82
N ASP A 23 -29.34 6.96 1.76
CA ASP A 23 -28.46 5.82 2.05
C ASP A 23 -27.30 5.74 1.03
N ARG A 24 -27.59 5.96 -0.26
CA ARG A 24 -26.56 6.07 -1.29
C ARG A 24 -25.58 7.21 -1.04
N LEU A 25 -26.06 8.36 -0.60
CA LEU A 25 -25.18 9.49 -0.24
C LEU A 25 -24.32 9.17 0.99
N ASN A 26 -24.88 8.49 1.99
CA ASN A 26 -24.13 8.07 3.17
C ASN A 26 -23.01 7.09 2.80
N GLN A 27 -23.30 6.09 1.97
CA GLN A 27 -22.28 5.15 1.47
C GLN A 27 -21.15 5.87 0.73
N LEU A 28 -21.49 6.80 -0.17
CA LEU A 28 -20.49 7.60 -0.87
C LEU A 28 -19.64 8.45 0.10
N THR A 29 -20.28 9.00 1.13
CA THR A 29 -19.62 9.84 2.13
C THR A 29 -18.67 9.01 2.99
N GLN A 30 -19.08 7.81 3.42
CA GLN A 30 -18.22 6.86 4.13
C GLN A 30 -17.00 6.50 3.31
N LEU A 31 -17.18 6.12 2.04
CA LEU A 31 -16.06 5.78 1.16
C LEU A 31 -15.09 6.96 0.98
N ARG A 32 -15.61 8.19 0.87
CA ARG A 32 -14.79 9.41 0.79
C ARG A 32 -14.01 9.70 2.07
N LEU A 33 -14.48 9.23 3.23
CA LEU A 33 -13.77 9.36 4.50
C LEU A 33 -12.68 8.29 4.66
N GLU A 34 -12.90 7.09 4.12
CA GLU A 34 -11.93 5.98 4.16
C GLU A 34 -10.75 6.20 3.21
N ILE A 35 -10.99 6.73 2.00
CA ILE A 35 -9.92 7.02 1.01
C ILE A 35 -8.73 7.80 1.61
N PRO A 36 -8.91 8.96 2.27
CA PRO A 36 -7.79 9.72 2.82
C PRO A 36 -7.09 8.99 3.98
N GLN A 37 -7.76 8.07 4.68
CA GLN A 37 -7.12 7.24 5.70
C GLN A 37 -6.15 6.26 5.04
N HIS A 38 -6.63 5.51 4.04
CA HIS A 38 -5.78 4.57 3.30
C HIS A 38 -4.64 5.26 2.54
N VAL A 39 -4.86 6.46 1.98
CA VAL A 39 -3.79 7.24 1.34
C VAL A 39 -2.69 7.58 2.34
N LYS A 40 -3.03 7.92 3.59
CA LYS A 40 -2.02 8.18 4.64
C LYS A 40 -1.25 6.92 4.99
N GLU A 41 -1.94 5.80 5.18
CA GLU A 41 -1.31 4.51 5.47
C GLU A 41 -0.33 4.10 4.36
N LEU A 42 -0.76 4.20 3.09
CA LEU A 42 0.11 3.92 1.95
C LEU A 42 1.32 4.85 1.91
N LYS A 43 1.15 6.14 2.21
CA LYS A 43 2.25 7.10 2.22
C LYS A 43 3.28 6.77 3.29
N ILE A 44 2.85 6.36 4.49
CA ILE A 44 3.75 5.94 5.56
C ILE A 44 4.58 4.73 5.12
N VAL A 45 3.92 3.70 4.57
CA VAL A 45 4.61 2.50 4.08
C VAL A 45 5.57 2.83 2.94
N GLN A 46 5.19 3.75 2.04
CA GLN A 46 6.05 4.18 0.95
C GLN A 46 7.28 4.95 1.46
N GLU A 47 7.12 5.84 2.44
CA GLU A 47 8.23 6.54 3.08
C GLU A 47 9.19 5.57 3.80
N GLU A 48 8.66 4.56 4.48
CA GLU A 48 9.48 3.51 5.09
C GLU A 48 10.25 2.69 4.04
N ASN A 49 9.61 2.31 2.93
CA ASN A 49 10.28 1.61 1.84
C ASN A 49 11.38 2.47 1.20
N GLU A 50 11.14 3.76 1.00
CA GLU A 50 12.15 4.69 0.46
C GLU A 50 13.34 4.83 1.43
N ALA A 51 13.08 4.91 2.74
CA ALA A 51 14.13 4.96 3.75
C ALA A 51 14.95 3.66 3.79
N LEU A 52 14.29 2.50 3.76
CA LEU A 52 14.94 1.20 3.72
C LEU A 52 15.76 1.02 2.44
N GLN A 53 15.22 1.45 1.29
CA GLN A 53 15.95 1.40 0.03
C GLN A 53 17.20 2.28 0.09
N TYR A 54 17.10 3.48 0.66
CA TYR A 54 18.26 4.33 0.86
C TYR A 54 19.31 3.70 1.78
N GLU A 55 18.89 3.02 2.85
CA GLU A 55 19.80 2.28 3.72
C GLU A 55 20.49 1.14 2.98
N ILE A 56 19.74 0.34 2.22
CA ILE A 56 20.29 -0.73 1.37
C ILE A 56 21.31 -0.15 0.41
N ASP A 57 20.97 0.89 -0.34
CA ASP A 57 21.86 1.52 -1.32
C ASP A 57 23.15 2.04 -0.66
N ARG A 58 23.04 2.54 0.58
CA ARG A 58 24.20 2.99 1.36
C ARG A 58 25.07 1.83 1.82
N PHE A 59 24.46 0.75 2.32
CA PHE A 59 25.16 -0.47 2.73
C PHE A 59 25.84 -1.17 1.54
N GLU A 60 25.19 -1.17 0.38
CA GLU A 60 25.70 -1.74 -0.87
C GLU A 60 26.65 -0.79 -1.61
N SER A 61 26.84 0.44 -1.11
CA SER A 61 27.74 1.36 -1.78
C SER A 61 29.17 0.80 -1.79
N PRO A 62 29.83 0.73 -2.96
CA PRO A 62 31.16 0.10 -3.09
C PRO A 62 32.21 0.72 -2.17
N ILE A 63 32.08 2.03 -1.92
CA ILE A 63 32.97 2.79 -1.03
C ILE A 63 32.80 2.32 0.41
N TYR A 64 31.56 2.19 0.89
CA TYR A 64 31.27 1.71 2.24
C TYR A 64 31.70 0.24 2.43
N LEU A 65 31.47 -0.61 1.43
CA LEU A 65 31.95 -2.00 1.43
C LEU A 65 33.48 -2.09 1.48
N MET A 66 34.19 -1.23 0.76
CA MET A 66 35.66 -1.13 0.83
C MET A 66 36.16 -0.62 2.19
N GLU A 67 35.40 0.23 2.88
CA GLU A 67 35.71 0.66 4.24
C GLU A 67 35.48 -0.46 5.27
N LEU A 68 34.41 -1.25 5.11
CA LEU A 68 34.15 -2.43 5.96
C LEU A 68 35.26 -3.47 5.86
N LEU A 69 35.78 -3.74 4.66
CA LEU A 69 36.92 -4.64 4.43
C LEU A 69 38.20 -4.24 5.19
N LYS A 70 38.37 -2.96 5.54
CA LYS A 70 39.53 -2.46 6.29
C LYS A 70 39.40 -2.66 7.80
N LYS A 71 38.19 -2.95 8.31
CA LYS A 71 37.96 -3.14 9.74
C LYS A 71 38.36 -4.56 10.16
N PRO A 72 39.05 -4.74 11.30
CA PRO A 72 39.56 -6.04 11.75
C PRO A 72 38.45 -7.05 12.04
N GLU A 73 37.26 -6.57 12.41
CA GLU A 73 36.06 -7.38 12.66
C GLU A 73 35.65 -8.21 11.43
N TYR A 74 35.85 -7.70 10.22
CA TYR A 74 35.47 -8.34 8.97
C TYR A 74 36.65 -9.06 8.29
N SER A 75 37.82 -9.12 8.93
CA SER A 75 39.04 -9.74 8.37
C SER A 75 38.90 -11.24 8.08
N HIS A 76 37.91 -11.90 8.70
CA HIS A 76 37.59 -13.30 8.49
C HIS A 76 36.78 -13.57 7.20
N LEU A 77 36.14 -12.53 6.63
CA LEU A 77 35.41 -12.63 5.38
C LEU A 77 36.40 -12.65 4.22
N LYS A 78 36.63 -13.84 3.67
CA LYS A 78 37.48 -14.03 2.48
C LYS A 78 36.62 -13.89 1.22
N PHE A 79 37.22 -13.39 0.15
CA PHE A 79 36.59 -13.44 -1.17
C PHE A 79 36.30 -14.91 -1.53
N PRO A 80 35.03 -15.24 -1.87
CA PRO A 80 34.68 -16.60 -2.27
C PRO A 80 35.48 -16.99 -3.52
N ARG A 81 35.95 -18.23 -3.54
CA ARG A 81 36.62 -18.77 -4.74
C ARG A 81 35.57 -19.00 -5.81
N LYS A 82 35.95 -18.94 -7.10
CA LYS A 82 35.03 -19.23 -8.22
C LYS A 82 34.35 -20.61 -8.09
N SER A 83 34.98 -21.57 -7.43
CA SER A 83 34.45 -22.90 -7.14
C SER A 83 33.34 -22.93 -6.08
N GLU A 84 33.15 -21.85 -5.32
CA GLU A 84 32.19 -21.75 -4.22
C GLU A 84 30.95 -20.92 -4.61
N VAL A 85 30.97 -20.28 -5.79
CA VAL A 85 29.86 -19.45 -6.29
C VAL A 85 28.95 -20.31 -7.18
N ILE A 86 27.71 -20.51 -6.74
CA ILE A 86 26.67 -21.17 -7.53
C ILE A 86 25.80 -20.07 -8.15
N VAL A 87 25.88 -19.91 -9.47
CA VAL A 87 25.02 -19.00 -10.22
C VAL A 87 23.77 -19.78 -10.62
N ILE A 88 22.61 -19.34 -10.12
CA ILE A 88 21.32 -19.91 -10.50
C ILE A 88 20.85 -19.13 -11.73
N GLU A 89 20.82 -19.79 -12.89
CA GLU A 89 20.19 -19.22 -14.09
C GLU A 89 18.68 -19.28 -13.92
N GLU A 90 18.02 -18.13 -13.90
CA GLU A 90 16.56 -18.06 -13.86
C GLU A 90 15.99 -18.71 -15.13
N ALA A 91 15.15 -19.72 -14.95
CA ALA A 91 14.44 -20.37 -16.04
C ALA A 91 13.61 -19.30 -16.77
N LYS A 92 14.02 -19.01 -18.02
CA LYS A 92 13.35 -18.09 -18.92
C LYS A 92 11.86 -18.51 -19.07
N PRO A 93 10.90 -17.58 -18.94
CA PRO A 93 9.48 -17.88 -19.10
C PRO A 93 9.12 -18.33 -20.51
#